data_AF-A0A8J7A0Y1-F1
#
_entry.id   AF-A0A8J7A0Y1-F1
#
_cell.length_a   1.000
_cell.length_b   1.000
_cell.length_c   1.000
_cell.angle_alpha   90.00
_cell.angle_beta   90.00
_cell.angle_gamma   90.00
#
_symmetry.space_group_name_H-M   'P 1'
#
loop_
_entity.id
_entity.type
_entity.pdbx_description
1 polymer ?
#
loop_
_entity_poly.entity_id
_entity_poly.type
_entity_poly.pdbx_seq_one_letter_code
_entity_poly.pdbx_strand_id
1 'polypeptide(L)'
;MTITANSQLPNIFSQNLESITSKTDGSLPTLGAELVYTQDGAGRYLTFCWQHSELLGLKTEKIVDEVNQTQTFAPVDKVAYLERLHRILTNLVPERFQCWFSYHQELFE
;
A
#
# COMPACT_ATOMS: atom_id res chain seq x y z
N MET A 1 24.84 -1.40 -20.96
CA MET A 1 23.59 -2.17 -20.80
C MET A 1 22.53 -1.19 -20.33
N THR A 2 21.48 -0.98 -21.13
CA THR A 2 20.46 0.05 -20.89
C THR A 2 19.20 -0.68 -20.47
N ILE A 3 18.73 -0.46 -19.23
CA ILE A 3 17.50 -1.08 -18.72
C ILE A 3 16.34 -0.16 -19.11
N THR A 4 15.54 -0.59 -20.07
CA THR A 4 14.32 0.10 -20.48
C THR A 4 13.21 -0.29 -19.51
N ALA A 5 12.78 0.65 -18.65
CA ALA A 5 11.57 0.51 -17.86
C ALA A 5 10.36 0.83 -18.75
N ASN A 6 9.62 -0.19 -19.17
CA ASN A 6 8.33 -0.02 -19.86
C ASN A 6 7.25 0.28 -18.82
N SER A 7 7.08 1.55 -18.46
CA SER A 7 6.01 2.05 -17.59
C SER A 7 4.67 2.19 -18.33
N GLN A 8 4.17 1.07 -18.88
CA GLN A 8 2.81 1.02 -19.41
C GLN A 8 1.95 0.10 -18.53
N LEU A 9 1.68 0.54 -17.29
CA LEU A 9 0.45 0.11 -16.63
C LEU A 9 -0.71 0.79 -17.38
N PRO A 10 -1.66 0.03 -17.95
CA PRO A 10 -2.80 0.64 -18.61
C PRO A 10 -3.56 1.48 -17.59
N ASN A 11 -4.14 2.57 -18.11
CA ASN A 11 -4.88 3.60 -17.40
C ASN A 11 -6.17 3.04 -16.76
N ILE A 12 -6.04 2.16 -15.75
CA ILE A 12 -7.14 1.45 -15.09
C ILE A 12 -7.88 2.37 -14.10
N PHE A 13 -7.25 3.46 -13.65
CA PHE A 13 -7.65 4.15 -12.43
C PHE A 13 -8.44 5.46 -12.62
N SER A 14 -8.77 5.85 -13.85
CA SER A 14 -9.23 7.22 -14.12
C SER A 14 -10.72 7.45 -14.34
N GLN A 15 -11.61 6.46 -14.17
CA GLN A 15 -13.04 6.73 -14.37
C GLN A 15 -13.90 6.03 -13.31
N ASN A 16 -14.57 6.86 -12.50
CA ASN A 16 -15.72 6.55 -11.64
C ASN A 16 -15.45 6.38 -10.13
N LEU A 17 -15.24 7.52 -9.44
CA LEU A 17 -15.20 7.65 -7.97
C LEU A 17 -16.62 7.62 -7.33
N GLU A 18 -17.64 7.06 -7.99
CA GLU A 18 -19.02 7.14 -7.52
C GLU A 18 -19.55 5.76 -7.10
N SER A 19 -19.18 5.29 -5.91
CA SER A 19 -20.06 4.43 -5.07
C SER A 19 -19.52 4.26 -3.65
N ILE A 20 -19.49 5.35 -2.89
CA ILE A 20 -19.33 5.27 -1.43
C ILE A 20 -20.64 4.74 -0.85
N THR A 21 -20.72 3.46 -0.53
CA THR A 21 -21.87 2.90 0.22
C THR A 21 -21.51 2.51 1.65
N SER A 22 -22.25 3.19 2.53
CA SER A 22 -22.65 2.87 3.92
C SER A 22 -21.60 2.70 5.02
N LYS A 23 -21.47 3.78 5.79
CA LYS A 23 -21.45 3.87 7.26
C LYS A 23 -20.63 2.82 8.02
N THR A 24 -19.45 3.23 8.48
CA THR A 24 -19.00 3.05 9.88
C THR A 24 -17.93 4.11 10.18
N ASP A 25 -17.98 4.65 11.39
CA ASP A 25 -17.14 5.73 11.92
C ASP A 25 -15.63 5.51 11.67
N GLY A 26 -14.94 6.49 11.07
CA GLY A 26 -13.47 6.46 10.91
C GLY A 26 -12.91 5.54 9.81
N SER A 27 -13.70 5.22 8.78
CA SER A 27 -13.31 4.25 7.75
C SER A 27 -12.20 4.79 6.82
N LEU A 28 -11.00 4.23 6.90
CA LEU A 28 -9.86 4.41 5.98
C LEU A 28 -10.22 4.46 4.47
N PRO A 29 -11.24 3.72 3.97
CA PRO A 29 -11.70 3.83 2.58
C PRO A 29 -12.21 5.21 2.15
N THR A 30 -12.61 6.11 3.06
CA THR A 30 -13.14 7.43 2.69
C THR A 30 -12.07 8.45 2.34
N LEU A 31 -10.79 8.09 2.41
CA LEU A 31 -9.69 8.99 2.04
C LEU A 31 -9.55 9.20 0.52
N GLY A 32 -10.33 8.50 -0.30
CA GLY A 32 -10.27 8.60 -1.77
C GLY A 32 -8.94 8.12 -2.35
N ALA A 33 -8.15 7.40 -1.56
CA ALA A 33 -6.86 6.83 -1.94
C ALA A 33 -7.05 5.36 -2.31
N GLU A 34 -6.34 4.93 -3.36
CA GLU A 34 -6.40 3.56 -3.85
C GLU A 34 -5.85 2.56 -2.83
N LEU A 35 -4.79 2.92 -2.10
CA LEU A 35 -4.19 2.09 -1.06
C LEU A 35 -3.96 2.93 0.19
N VAL A 36 -4.48 2.45 1.32
CA VAL A 36 -4.22 3.02 2.64
C VAL A 36 -4.01 1.90 3.64
N TYR A 37 -2.96 2.03 4.46
CA TYR A 37 -2.63 1.05 5.48
C TYR A 37 -2.02 1.74 6.70
N THR A 38 -1.97 1.00 7.80
CA THR A 38 -1.22 1.37 9.00
C THR A 38 -0.25 0.25 9.36
N GLN A 39 0.87 0.61 9.98
CA GLN A 39 1.90 -0.32 10.40
C GLN A 39 2.32 -0.05 11.85
N ASP A 40 2.87 -1.08 12.50
CA ASP A 40 3.67 -0.87 13.70
C ASP A 40 5.10 -0.40 13.34
N GLY A 41 5.88 -0.05 14.36
CA GLY A 41 7.26 0.42 14.16
C GLY A 41 8.19 -0.62 13.51
N ALA A 42 7.85 -1.92 13.53
CA ALA A 42 8.62 -2.96 12.86
C ALA A 42 8.22 -3.13 11.38
N GLY A 43 7.27 -2.32 10.88
CA GLY A 43 6.74 -2.40 9.52
C GLY A 43 5.73 -3.52 9.32
N ARG A 44 5.17 -4.11 10.39
CA ARG A 44 4.07 -5.07 10.27
C ARG A 44 2.76 -4.32 10.07
N TYR A 45 1.97 -4.73 9.09
CA TYR A 45 0.67 -4.12 8.83
C TYR A 45 -0.32 -4.42 9.95
N LEU A 46 -1.05 -3.39 10.38
CA LEU A 46 -2.13 -3.47 11.36
C LEU A 46 -3.49 -3.33 10.68
N THR A 47 -3.59 -2.43 9.72
CA THR A 47 -4.74 -2.29 8.81
C THR A 47 -4.23 -2.21 7.38
N PHE A 48 -5.01 -2.73 6.45
CA PHE A 48 -4.65 -2.71 5.04
C PHE A 48 -5.93 -2.64 4.20
N CYS A 49 -6.08 -1.55 3.46
CA CYS A 49 -7.20 -1.30 2.58
C CYS A 49 -6.66 -0.92 1.20
N TRP A 50 -6.80 -1.84 0.25
CA TRP A 50 -6.52 -1.58 -1.16
C TRP A 50 -7.84 -1.64 -1.92
N GLN A 51 -8.24 -0.51 -2.49
CA GLN A 51 -9.40 -0.45 -3.36
C GLN A 51 -9.22 -1.44 -4.51
N HIS A 52 -10.25 -2.23 -4.79
CA HIS A 52 -10.22 -3.30 -5.79
C HIS A 52 -9.26 -4.47 -5.49
N SER A 53 -8.90 -4.70 -4.22
CA SER A 53 -8.09 -5.86 -3.80
C SER A 53 -8.67 -7.19 -4.31
N GLU A 54 -9.99 -7.31 -4.43
CA GLU A 54 -10.69 -8.47 -4.99
C GLU A 54 -10.29 -8.74 -6.44
N LEU A 55 -10.03 -7.71 -7.25
CA LEU A 55 -9.55 -7.85 -8.63
C LEU A 55 -8.09 -8.36 -8.67
N LEU A 56 -7.34 -8.11 -7.61
CA LEU A 56 -5.98 -8.62 -7.40
C LEU A 56 -5.96 -10.00 -6.73
N GLY A 57 -7.15 -10.59 -6.49
CA GLY A 57 -7.31 -11.91 -5.85
C GLY A 57 -7.15 -11.90 -4.33
N LEU A 58 -7.02 -10.73 -3.70
CA LEU A 58 -6.84 -10.61 -2.25
C LEU A 58 -8.19 -10.68 -1.54
N LYS A 59 -8.32 -11.62 -0.60
CA LYS A 59 -9.51 -11.74 0.26
C LYS A 59 -9.41 -10.73 1.40
N THR A 60 -10.32 -9.77 1.42
CA THR A 60 -10.37 -8.66 2.39
C THR A 60 -10.31 -9.13 3.86
N GLU A 61 -10.89 -10.27 4.18
CA GLU A 61 -10.95 -10.84 5.53
C GLU A 61 -9.60 -11.37 6.07
N LYS A 62 -8.59 -11.61 5.22
CA LYS A 62 -7.28 -12.14 5.63
C LYS A 62 -6.09 -11.35 5.10
N ILE A 63 -6.33 -10.22 4.44
CA ILE A 63 -5.32 -9.45 3.72
C ILE A 63 -4.15 -9.02 4.61
N VAL A 64 -4.40 -8.64 5.86
CA VAL A 64 -3.35 -8.23 6.81
C VAL A 64 -2.46 -9.42 7.20
N ASP A 65 -3.07 -10.57 7.49
CA ASP A 65 -2.32 -11.79 7.84
C ASP A 65 -1.51 -12.30 6.67
N GLU A 66 -2.11 -12.31 5.48
CA GLU A 66 -1.47 -12.73 4.24
C GLU A 66 -0.26 -11.84 3.96
N VAL A 67 -0.45 -10.52 3.84
CA VAL A 67 0.63 -9.58 3.53
C VAL A 67 1.78 -9.66 4.55
N ASN A 68 1.48 -9.84 5.85
CA ASN A 68 2.52 -9.97 6.87
C ASN A 68 3.29 -11.32 6.79
N GLN A 69 2.60 -12.43 6.53
CA GLN A 69 3.22 -13.77 6.50
C GLN A 69 4.03 -14.01 5.24
N THR A 70 3.46 -13.67 4.08
CA THR A 70 4.08 -13.92 2.78
C THR A 70 4.99 -12.77 2.34
N GLN A 71 4.91 -11.62 3.02
CA GLN A 71 5.53 -10.37 2.57
C GLN A 71 5.14 -10.03 1.12
N THR A 72 3.90 -10.39 0.70
CA THR A 72 3.49 -10.21 -0.70
C THR A 72 3.58 -8.74 -1.10
N PHE A 73 3.31 -7.80 -0.19
CA PHE A 73 3.45 -6.35 -0.42
C PHE A 73 4.50 -5.75 0.52
N ALA A 74 5.69 -5.48 -0.01
CA ALA A 74 6.83 -4.99 0.76
C ALA A 74 7.66 -3.96 -0.03
N PRO A 75 8.30 -2.99 0.66
CA PRO A 75 9.21 -2.06 0.01
C PRO A 75 10.41 -2.83 -0.57
N VAL A 76 10.84 -2.46 -1.77
CA VAL A 76 11.99 -3.07 -2.46
C VAL A 76 13.27 -2.86 -1.65
N ASP A 77 13.46 -1.66 -1.09
CA ASP A 77 14.53 -1.38 -0.12
C ASP A 77 13.94 -1.29 1.30
N LYS A 78 13.83 -2.46 1.94
CA LYS A 78 13.26 -2.59 3.29
C LYS A 78 14.08 -1.87 4.35
N VAL A 79 15.40 -1.81 4.21
CA VAL A 79 16.28 -1.16 5.21
C VAL A 79 16.06 0.34 5.17
N ALA A 80 16.15 0.96 3.99
CA ALA A 80 15.93 2.39 3.84
C ALA A 80 14.50 2.82 4.24
N TYR A 81 13.50 1.98 3.92
CA TYR A 81 12.12 2.21 4.34
C TYR A 81 11.98 2.22 5.87
N LEU A 82 12.50 1.20 6.56
CA LEU A 82 12.39 1.09 8.02
C LEU A 82 13.18 2.18 8.75
N GLU A 83 14.36 2.55 8.27
CA GLU A 83 15.11 3.70 8.83
C GLU A 83 14.28 4.98 8.76
N ARG A 84 13.59 5.21 7.64
CA ARG A 84 12.70 6.37 7.48
C ARG A 84 11.47 6.28 8.38
N LEU A 85 10.83 5.12 8.45
CA LEU A 85 9.69 4.90 9.35
C LEU A 85 10.07 5.21 10.80
N HIS A 86 11.21 4.69 11.27
CA HIS A 86 11.72 4.98 12.61
C HIS A 86 12.01 6.46 12.82
N ARG A 87 12.57 7.16 11.83
CA ARG A 87 12.79 8.62 11.90
C ARG A 87 11.48 9.38 12.08
N ILE A 88 10.45 9.04 11.30
CA ILE A 88 9.11 9.66 11.40
C ILE A 88 8.52 9.42 12.79
N LEU A 89 8.56 8.18 13.29
CA LEU A 89 8.04 7.83 14.61
C LEU A 89 8.83 8.47 15.75
N THR A 90 10.12 8.71 15.58
CA THR A 90 10.98 9.37 16.57
C THR A 90 10.70 10.88 16.63
N ASN A 91 10.60 11.52 15.46
CA ASN A 91 10.45 12.97 15.37
C ASN A 91 8.98 13.43 15.45
N LEU A 92 8.03 12.50 15.27
CA LEU A 92 6.58 12.76 15.22
C LEU A 92 6.19 13.79 14.14
N VAL A 93 6.97 13.85 13.05
CA VAL A 93 6.72 14.72 11.90
C VAL A 93 6.31 13.86 10.71
N PRO A 94 5.11 14.05 10.13
CA PRO A 94 4.69 13.32 8.95
C PRO A 94 5.53 13.71 7.73
N GLU A 95 5.91 12.72 6.93
CA GLU A 95 6.67 12.93 5.69
C GLU A 95 5.90 12.40 4.47
N ARG A 96 5.96 13.13 3.36
CA ARG A 96 5.62 12.59 2.04
C ARG A 96 6.85 11.90 1.47
N PHE A 97 6.71 10.65 1.04
CA PHE A 97 7.80 9.83 0.54
C PHE A 97 7.32 8.95 -0.61
N GLN A 98 8.20 8.69 -1.57
CA GLN A 98 7.96 7.81 -2.70
C GLN A 98 9.02 6.71 -2.68
N CYS A 99 8.58 5.46 -2.81
CA CYS A 99 9.46 4.31 -2.94
C CYS A 99 8.74 3.16 -3.62
N TRP A 100 9.53 2.29 -4.24
CA TRP A 100 9.01 1.11 -4.89
C TRP A 100 8.57 0.05 -3.88
N PHE A 101 7.37 -0.48 -4.09
CA PHE A 101 6.87 -1.69 -3.46
C PHE A 101 6.78 -2.81 -4.48
N SER A 102 7.10 -4.03 -4.05
CA SER A 102 6.83 -5.24 -4.81
C SER A 102 5.52 -5.86 -4.37
N TYR A 103 4.68 -6.26 -5.33
CA TYR A 103 3.54 -7.14 -5.12
C TYR A 103 3.62 -8.38 -6.03
N HIS A 104 3.85 -9.57 -5.44
CA HIS A 104 4.10 -10.83 -6.16
C HIS A 104 5.31 -10.78 -7.12
N GLN A 105 5.19 -10.08 -8.25
CA GLN A 105 6.21 -9.85 -9.28
C GLN A 105 6.12 -8.47 -9.96
N GLU A 106 5.17 -7.63 -9.54
CA GLU A 106 4.93 -6.30 -10.08
C GLU A 106 5.47 -5.21 -9.14
N LEU A 107 5.85 -4.06 -9.71
CA LEU A 107 6.38 -2.92 -8.97
C LEU A 107 5.39 -1.76 -9.00
N PHE A 108 5.14 -1.18 -7.82
CA PHE A 108 4.23 -0.06 -7.59
C PHE A 108 5.03 1.12 -6.99
N GLU A 109 4.75 2.36 -7.43
CA GLU A 109 5.39 3.61 -6.95
C GLU A 109 4.42 4.49 -6.17
#